data_AF-A0A094GNH1-F1
#
_entry.id   AF-A0A094GNH1-F1
#
_cell.length_a   1.000
_cell.length_b   1.000
_cell.length_c   1.000
_cell.angle_alpha   90.00
_cell.angle_beta   90.00
_cell.angle_gamma   90.00
#
_symmetry.space_group_name_H-M   'P 1'
#
loop_
_entity.id
_entity.type
_entity.pdbx_description
1 polymer ?
#
loop_
_entity_poly.entity_id
_entity_poly.type
_entity_poly.pdbx_seq_one_letter_code
_entity_poly.pdbx_strand_id
1 'polypeptide(L)'
;MLVSNALFFLGLALPSALGAPSTSSFNWKTSKGNGVNLGGWLIQEAVIDPTWWSQHSGGALDEWGLCAHLGTQCGPVLEQRYATYITPSTIDKLAAAGVNVVRIPTTYAAWVKVPGTQLYTGNQKQFLKNIATYAINKYNMHIIVDVHSLPGGVNGMGFGEAEGHFGWFNNQTALTYSYKAIDAVIAFVQSSGFPQSFTIEPINEPVDNPNMMYFGTPAALSDAGAAWTLQYIKGVIQRVVATNPNIPVMFQGSFRGEAYWSPQFPANTNLVFDVHNYYFAGRPTDSDTVSANICSDAKASAGDGKFPVWIGEWSIQTASNNKLANRRKNLNTGLYAFNKYTQGSAYWTARFYGNVPVEGEGVQGDYWNYESFIDLGYINASEGAPYCA
;
A
#
# COMPACT_ATOMS: atom_id res chain seq x y z
N MET A 1 -47.59 60.45 6.04
CA MET A 1 -46.96 59.34 5.29
C MET A 1 -45.87 58.75 6.17
N LEU A 2 -46.17 57.63 6.84
CA LEU A 2 -45.18 56.89 7.62
C LEU A 2 -44.38 56.00 6.67
N VAL A 3 -43.06 56.22 6.58
CA VAL A 3 -42.14 55.30 5.90
C VAL A 3 -41.46 54.48 6.98
N SER A 4 -41.73 53.18 6.97
CA SER A 4 -41.19 52.18 7.88
C SER A 4 -39.74 51.86 7.50
N ASN A 5 -38.80 52.05 8.43
CA ASN A 5 -37.42 51.59 8.28
C ASN A 5 -37.32 50.11 8.67
N ALA A 6 -37.19 49.23 7.69
CA ALA A 6 -36.87 47.82 7.92
C ALA A 6 -35.34 47.67 8.08
N LEU A 7 -34.89 47.35 9.29
CA LEU A 7 -33.53 46.86 9.54
C LEU A 7 -33.43 45.40 9.11
N PHE A 8 -32.61 45.12 8.08
CA PHE A 8 -32.17 43.77 7.76
C PHE A 8 -31.04 43.36 8.73
N PHE A 9 -31.33 42.45 9.65
CA PHE A 9 -30.30 41.72 10.38
C PHE A 9 -29.77 40.58 9.48
N LEU A 10 -28.55 40.72 8.94
CA LEU A 10 -27.81 39.58 8.42
C LEU A 10 -27.40 38.70 9.61
N GLY A 11 -28.08 37.56 9.77
CA GLY A 11 -27.62 36.49 10.65
C GLY A 11 -26.34 35.89 10.08
N LEU A 12 -25.21 36.17 10.74
CA LEU A 12 -23.97 35.42 10.54
C LEU A 12 -24.19 34.00 11.04
N ALA A 13 -24.39 33.06 10.11
CA ALA A 13 -24.35 31.63 10.43
C ALA A 13 -22.90 31.28 10.80
N LEU A 14 -22.66 31.03 12.09
CA LEU A 14 -21.44 30.42 12.57
C LEU A 14 -21.28 29.05 11.89
N PRO A 15 -20.09 28.67 11.39
CA PRO A 15 -19.86 27.32 10.93
C PRO A 15 -20.12 26.39 12.12
N SER A 16 -21.06 25.47 11.93
CA SER A 16 -21.28 24.35 12.85
C SER A 16 -19.93 23.69 13.13
N ALA A 17 -19.51 23.68 14.38
CA ALA A 17 -18.35 22.93 14.83
C ALA A 17 -18.49 21.50 14.31
N LEU A 18 -17.56 21.07 13.47
CA LEU A 18 -17.43 19.68 13.05
C LEU A 18 -17.36 18.84 14.33
N GLY A 19 -18.45 18.11 14.64
CA GLY A 19 -18.44 17.17 15.74
C GLY A 19 -17.26 16.22 15.56
N ALA A 20 -16.62 15.84 16.68
CA ALA A 20 -15.55 14.85 16.64
C ALA A 20 -16.01 13.64 15.82
N PRO A 21 -15.21 13.18 14.84
CA PRO A 21 -15.62 12.07 13.98
C PRO A 21 -16.04 10.88 14.85
N SER A 22 -17.20 10.31 14.52
CA SER A 22 -17.69 9.08 15.12
C SER A 22 -16.59 8.02 15.02
N THR A 23 -16.08 7.56 16.15
CA THR A 23 -15.00 6.57 16.26
C THR A 23 -15.50 5.17 15.94
N SER A 24 -16.26 4.99 14.85
CA SER A 24 -16.61 3.64 14.39
C SER A 24 -15.33 2.93 13.97
N SER A 25 -14.93 1.91 14.73
CA SER A 25 -13.74 1.10 14.44
C SER A 25 -13.83 0.48 13.04
N PHE A 26 -12.79 0.61 12.23
CA PHE A 26 -12.71 -0.03 10.92
C PHE A 26 -12.67 -1.55 11.10
N ASN A 27 -13.63 -2.26 10.50
CA ASN A 27 -13.73 -3.72 10.57
C ASN A 27 -13.67 -4.30 9.16
N TRP A 28 -12.59 -4.99 8.82
CA TRP A 28 -12.39 -5.57 7.49
C TRP A 28 -13.48 -6.54 7.04
N LYS A 29 -14.29 -7.12 7.94
CA LYS A 29 -15.41 -7.98 7.53
C LYS A 29 -16.60 -7.20 6.95
N THR A 30 -16.73 -5.92 7.28
CA THR A 30 -17.91 -5.09 6.92
C THR A 30 -17.55 -3.75 6.26
N SER A 31 -16.34 -3.27 6.44
CA SER A 31 -15.87 -1.96 5.95
C SER A 31 -15.30 -2.08 4.56
N LYS A 32 -15.53 -1.05 3.74
CA LYS A 32 -14.93 -0.93 2.40
C LYS A 32 -13.79 0.09 2.42
N GLY A 33 -12.62 -0.32 1.95
CA GLY A 33 -11.44 0.51 1.80
C GLY A 33 -11.22 0.94 0.36
N ASN A 34 -11.50 2.21 0.07
CA ASN A 34 -11.06 2.88 -1.13
C ASN A 34 -9.72 3.55 -0.82
N GLY A 35 -8.63 2.95 -1.29
CA GLY A 35 -7.30 3.29 -0.85
C GLY A 35 -6.34 3.72 -1.94
N VAL A 36 -5.18 4.16 -1.46
CA VAL A 36 -3.99 4.47 -2.25
C VAL A 36 -2.76 4.11 -1.44
N ASN A 37 -1.72 3.66 -2.12
CA ASN A 37 -0.39 3.47 -1.54
C ASN A 37 0.38 4.79 -1.49
N LEU A 38 1.19 5.00 -0.45
CA LEU A 38 2.21 6.04 -0.40
C LEU A 38 3.59 5.48 -0.78
N GLY A 39 3.64 4.76 -1.91
CA GLY A 39 4.87 4.19 -2.45
C GLY A 39 5.88 5.28 -2.87
N GLY A 40 7.17 4.96 -2.81
CA GLY A 40 8.26 5.89 -3.13
C GLY A 40 8.51 6.96 -2.06
N TRP A 41 7.88 6.85 -0.89
CA TRP A 41 8.04 7.79 0.24
C TRP A 41 9.00 7.26 1.31
N LEU A 42 8.59 6.29 2.13
CA LEU A 42 9.41 5.71 3.21
C LEU A 42 10.17 4.45 2.79
N ILE A 43 10.00 4.05 1.53
CA ILE A 43 10.81 3.10 0.77
C ILE A 43 11.03 3.69 -0.63
N GLN A 44 12.23 3.57 -1.16
CA GLN A 44 12.60 4.16 -2.44
C GLN A 44 12.65 3.12 -3.55
N GLU A 45 12.02 3.43 -4.66
CA GLU A 45 12.08 2.62 -5.89
C GLU A 45 12.41 3.52 -7.07
N ALA A 46 13.38 3.10 -7.88
CA ALA A 46 13.90 3.88 -9.00
C ALA A 46 12.81 4.31 -9.99
N VAL A 47 11.85 3.43 -10.24
CA VAL A 47 10.80 3.62 -11.24
C VAL A 47 9.79 4.71 -10.84
N ILE A 48 9.59 4.96 -9.55
CA ILE A 48 8.57 5.90 -9.05
C ILE A 48 8.99 7.35 -9.30
N ASP A 49 10.27 7.66 -9.16
CA ASP A 49 10.80 9.02 -9.39
C ASP A 49 12.21 8.94 -10.00
N PRO A 50 12.33 8.64 -11.31
CA PRO A 50 13.62 8.45 -11.96
C PRO A 50 14.49 9.71 -11.96
N THR A 51 13.87 10.89 -11.95
CA THR A 51 14.60 12.16 -11.88
C THR A 51 15.28 12.29 -10.52
N TRP A 52 14.57 12.09 -9.41
CA TRP A 52 15.19 12.08 -8.10
C TRP A 52 16.21 10.93 -7.96
N TRP A 53 15.87 9.75 -8.47
CA TRP A 53 16.75 8.57 -8.41
C TRP A 53 18.10 8.83 -9.09
N SER A 54 18.09 9.33 -10.32
CA SER A 54 19.31 9.59 -11.10
C SER A 54 20.24 10.63 -10.46
N GLN A 55 19.71 11.54 -9.64
CA GLN A 55 20.50 12.55 -8.93
C GLN A 55 21.24 11.99 -7.71
N HIS A 56 20.77 10.87 -7.14
CA HIS A 56 21.22 10.40 -5.82
C HIS A 56 21.74 8.96 -5.81
N SER A 57 21.30 8.10 -6.72
CA SER A 57 21.57 6.66 -6.63
C SER A 57 22.99 6.26 -7.00
N GLY A 58 23.72 7.09 -7.75
CA GLY A 58 25.01 6.72 -8.31
C GLY A 58 24.94 5.52 -9.27
N GLY A 59 23.77 5.26 -9.87
CA GLY A 59 23.52 4.09 -10.70
C GLY A 59 23.12 2.83 -9.94
N ALA A 60 22.87 2.92 -8.64
CA ALA A 60 22.32 1.82 -7.85
C ALA A 60 20.94 1.39 -8.36
N LEU A 61 20.66 0.09 -8.22
CA LEU A 61 19.40 -0.54 -8.62
C LEU A 61 18.29 -0.36 -7.57
N ASP A 62 18.66 -0.20 -6.29
CA ASP A 62 17.76 -0.20 -5.14
C ASP A 62 18.19 0.79 -4.03
N GLU A 63 17.36 0.93 -2.99
CA GLU A 63 17.63 1.82 -1.85
C GLU A 63 18.88 1.41 -1.08
N TRP A 64 19.15 0.10 -1.01
CA TRP A 64 20.34 -0.45 -0.37
C TRP A 64 21.62 0.08 -1.02
N GLY A 65 21.74 -0.05 -2.34
CA GLY A 65 22.86 0.47 -3.13
C GLY A 65 22.90 1.99 -3.13
N LEU A 66 21.75 2.67 -3.17
CA LEU A 66 21.67 4.13 -3.07
C LEU A 66 22.27 4.61 -1.75
N CYS A 67 21.91 4.00 -0.61
CA CYS A 67 22.49 4.37 0.67
C CYS A 67 23.96 4.02 0.78
N ALA A 68 24.37 2.86 0.26
CA ALA A 68 25.78 2.48 0.21
C ALA A 68 26.60 3.49 -0.59
N HIS A 69 26.06 3.99 -1.71
CA HIS A 69 26.69 5.02 -2.53
C HIS A 69 26.79 6.37 -1.82
N LEU A 70 25.68 6.84 -1.23
CA LEU A 70 25.63 8.14 -0.56
C LEU A 70 26.42 8.18 0.76
N GLY A 71 26.64 7.02 1.41
CA GLY A 71 27.31 6.94 2.69
C GLY A 71 26.64 7.82 3.74
N THR A 72 27.39 8.76 4.31
CA THR A 72 26.85 9.69 5.33
C THR A 72 25.79 10.65 4.80
N GLN A 73 25.68 10.81 3.48
CA GLN A 73 24.63 11.62 2.86
C GLN A 73 23.30 10.88 2.69
N CYS A 74 23.23 9.55 2.91
CA CYS A 74 21.96 8.85 2.74
C CYS A 74 20.87 9.40 3.67
N GLY A 75 21.22 9.61 4.94
CA GLY A 75 20.29 10.17 5.92
C GLY A 75 19.74 11.55 5.54
N PRO A 76 20.59 12.58 5.34
CA PRO A 76 20.14 13.91 4.92
C PRO A 76 19.27 13.91 3.65
N VAL A 77 19.64 13.14 2.62
CA VAL A 77 18.90 13.05 1.36
C VAL A 77 17.52 12.42 1.56
N LEU A 78 17.46 11.30 2.30
CA LEU A 78 16.20 10.62 2.59
C LEU A 78 15.30 11.42 3.53
N GLU A 79 15.84 12.04 4.58
CA GLU A 79 15.07 12.90 5.50
C GLU A 79 14.45 14.09 4.77
N GLN A 80 15.17 14.70 3.82
CA GLN A 80 14.61 15.75 2.97
C GLN A 80 13.45 15.21 2.13
N ARG A 81 13.62 14.04 1.49
CA ARG A 81 12.55 13.40 0.71
C ARG A 81 11.35 13.05 1.59
N TYR A 82 11.56 12.50 2.77
CA TYR A 82 10.48 12.17 3.70
C TYR A 82 9.67 13.41 4.10
N ALA A 83 10.32 14.56 4.25
CA ALA A 83 9.67 15.81 4.62
C ALA A 83 8.87 16.47 3.49
N THR A 84 9.25 16.25 2.22
CA THR A 84 8.67 17.00 1.09
C THR A 84 7.85 16.15 0.12
N TYR A 85 8.07 14.83 0.08
CA TYR A 85 7.46 13.97 -0.94
C TYR A 85 5.99 13.66 -0.67
N ILE A 86 5.59 13.44 0.58
CA ILE A 86 4.19 13.34 1.01
C ILE A 86 3.95 14.40 2.07
N THR A 87 2.93 15.23 1.88
CA THR A 87 2.60 16.34 2.78
C THR A 87 1.11 16.30 3.15
N PRO A 88 0.65 17.09 4.13
CA PRO A 88 -0.77 17.21 4.43
C PRO A 88 -1.65 17.55 3.22
N SER A 89 -1.14 18.31 2.24
CA SER A 89 -1.89 18.61 1.01
C SER A 89 -2.08 17.39 0.11
N THR A 90 -1.17 16.41 0.12
CA THR A 90 -1.38 15.10 -0.52
C THR A 90 -2.61 14.42 0.07
N ILE A 91 -2.68 14.37 1.40
CA ILE A 91 -3.81 13.75 2.11
C ILE A 91 -5.11 14.49 1.82
N ASP A 92 -5.10 15.82 1.82
CA ASP A 92 -6.28 16.62 1.47
C ASP A 92 -6.81 16.29 0.07
N LYS A 93 -5.91 16.14 -0.90
CA LYS A 93 -6.24 15.79 -2.29
C LYS A 93 -6.82 14.39 -2.41
N LEU A 94 -6.19 13.40 -1.77
CA LEU A 94 -6.67 12.02 -1.75
C LEU A 94 -8.06 11.93 -1.08
N ALA A 95 -8.25 12.61 0.05
CA ALA A 95 -9.54 12.66 0.75
C ALA A 95 -10.66 13.24 -0.12
N ALA A 96 -10.37 14.32 -0.86
CA ALA A 96 -11.33 14.96 -1.77
C ALA A 96 -11.79 14.02 -2.90
N ALA A 97 -10.98 13.03 -3.27
CA ALA A 97 -11.31 11.99 -4.25
C ALA A 97 -12.02 10.76 -3.63
N GLY A 98 -12.33 10.78 -2.33
CA GLY A 98 -13.02 9.70 -1.64
C GLY A 98 -12.11 8.58 -1.13
N VAL A 99 -10.79 8.80 -1.05
CA VAL A 99 -9.86 7.88 -0.38
C VAL A 99 -10.15 7.88 1.12
N ASN A 100 -10.31 6.70 1.70
CA ASN A 100 -10.56 6.49 3.14
C ASN A 100 -9.57 5.52 3.79
N VAL A 101 -8.70 4.87 3.00
CA VAL A 101 -7.62 4.00 3.48
C VAL A 101 -6.30 4.44 2.86
N VAL A 102 -5.23 4.49 3.64
CA VAL A 102 -3.88 4.77 3.12
C VAL A 102 -2.94 3.65 3.53
N ARG A 103 -2.31 3.01 2.55
CA ARG A 103 -1.27 1.99 2.77
C ARG A 103 0.11 2.65 2.70
N ILE A 104 0.93 2.44 3.72
CA ILE A 104 2.21 3.10 3.89
C ILE A 104 3.32 2.05 3.98
N PRO A 105 3.97 1.74 2.85
CA PRO A 105 5.14 0.90 2.80
C PRO A 105 6.31 1.52 3.58
N THR A 106 6.99 0.69 4.37
CA THR A 106 8.17 1.07 5.15
C THR A 106 9.23 -0.03 5.07
N THR A 107 10.50 0.35 5.07
CA THR A 107 11.58 -0.64 5.25
C THR A 107 11.66 -1.11 6.70
N TYR A 108 12.18 -2.32 6.96
CA TYR A 108 12.45 -2.76 8.34
C TYR A 108 13.38 -1.79 9.10
N ALA A 109 14.23 -1.04 8.38
CA ALA A 109 15.22 -0.13 8.96
C ALA A 109 14.58 1.05 9.70
N ALA A 110 13.31 1.39 9.42
CA ALA A 110 12.53 2.33 10.21
C ALA A 110 12.22 1.83 11.64
N TRP A 111 12.21 0.50 11.81
CA TRP A 111 11.69 -0.17 13.00
C TRP A 111 12.78 -0.81 13.84
N VAL A 112 13.83 -1.33 13.21
CA VAL A 112 14.92 -2.04 13.89
C VAL A 112 16.26 -1.77 13.21
N LYS A 113 17.31 -1.61 14.02
CA LYS A 113 18.70 -1.54 13.54
C LYS A 113 19.25 -2.96 13.40
N VAL A 114 19.58 -3.37 12.18
CA VAL A 114 20.18 -4.66 11.87
C VAL A 114 21.65 -4.47 11.51
N PRO A 115 22.60 -5.19 12.14
CA PRO A 115 24.01 -5.10 11.78
C PRO A 115 24.23 -5.42 10.29
N GLY A 116 25.02 -4.57 9.61
CA GLY A 116 25.37 -4.75 8.20
C GLY A 116 24.36 -4.22 7.19
N THR A 117 23.17 -3.81 7.61
CA THR A 117 22.20 -3.16 6.71
C THR A 117 22.79 -1.88 6.12
N GLN A 118 22.58 -1.66 4.82
CA GLN A 118 22.86 -0.37 4.19
C GLN A 118 21.64 0.56 4.21
N LEU A 119 20.45 0.03 4.51
CA LEU A 119 19.24 0.84 4.60
C LEU A 119 19.35 1.85 5.76
N TYR A 120 18.81 3.04 5.53
CA TYR A 120 18.89 4.12 6.50
C TYR A 120 17.91 3.91 7.68
N THR A 121 18.40 4.04 8.91
CA THR A 121 17.56 4.16 10.11
C THR A 121 17.57 5.61 10.61
N GLY A 122 16.43 6.29 10.52
CA GLY A 122 16.26 7.69 10.92
C GLY A 122 14.87 7.98 11.48
N ASN A 123 14.28 9.09 11.05
CA ASN A 123 13.01 9.61 11.55
C ASN A 123 11.79 9.12 10.77
N GLN A 124 11.88 8.04 9.99
CA GLN A 124 10.74 7.52 9.20
C GLN A 124 9.46 7.41 10.02
N LYS A 125 9.56 6.89 11.26
CA LYS A 125 8.42 6.75 12.18
C LYS A 125 7.78 8.10 12.56
N GLN A 126 8.57 9.17 12.66
CA GLN A 126 8.05 10.51 12.97
C GLN A 126 7.30 11.08 11.76
N PHE A 127 7.82 10.92 10.55
CA PHE A 127 7.13 11.33 9.33
C PHE A 127 5.83 10.54 9.12
N LEU A 128 5.87 9.22 9.30
CA LEU A 128 4.69 8.36 9.29
C LEU A 128 3.65 8.84 10.32
N LYS A 129 4.07 9.08 11.57
CA LYS A 129 3.19 9.58 12.63
C LYS A 129 2.52 10.89 12.24
N ASN A 130 3.27 11.85 11.69
CA ASN A 130 2.74 13.16 11.34
C ASN A 130 1.64 13.05 10.27
N ILE A 131 1.89 12.29 9.19
CA ILE A 131 0.91 12.10 8.10
C ILE A 131 -0.28 11.26 8.56
N ALA A 132 -0.05 10.14 9.25
CA ALA A 132 -1.12 9.29 9.77
C ALA A 132 -2.02 10.04 10.76
N THR A 133 -1.44 10.79 11.71
CA THR A 133 -2.19 11.61 12.67
C THR A 133 -3.05 12.65 11.96
N TYR A 134 -2.52 13.30 10.92
CA TYR A 134 -3.27 14.27 10.13
C TYR A 134 -4.43 13.63 9.38
N ALA A 135 -4.18 12.53 8.67
CA ALA A 135 -5.18 11.76 7.92
C ALA A 135 -6.32 11.25 8.82
N ILE A 136 -5.98 10.75 10.00
CA ILE A 136 -6.94 10.22 10.97
C ILE A 136 -7.75 11.35 11.59
N ASN A 137 -7.12 12.40 12.12
CA ASN A 137 -7.84 13.48 12.80
C ASN A 137 -8.73 14.29 11.86
N LYS A 138 -8.29 14.53 10.62
CA LYS A 138 -9.04 15.39 9.68
C LYS A 138 -10.08 14.63 8.87
N TYR A 139 -9.79 13.37 8.52
CA TYR A 139 -10.60 12.61 7.56
C TYR A 139 -11.07 11.25 8.06
N ASN A 140 -10.69 10.85 9.29
CA ASN A 140 -10.96 9.52 9.84
C ASN A 140 -10.48 8.39 8.90
N MET A 141 -9.37 8.62 8.20
CA MET A 141 -8.78 7.60 7.33
C MET A 141 -8.25 6.42 8.17
N HIS A 142 -8.33 5.22 7.61
CA HIS A 142 -7.68 4.04 8.17
C HIS A 142 -6.28 3.87 7.57
N ILE A 143 -5.30 3.50 8.39
CA ILE A 143 -3.89 3.44 7.97
C ILE A 143 -3.41 2.00 8.02
N ILE A 144 -2.79 1.53 6.94
CA ILE A 144 -2.07 0.25 6.93
C ILE A 144 -0.58 0.57 7.03
N VAL A 145 0.05 0.10 8.11
CA VAL A 145 1.51 0.16 8.24
C VAL A 145 2.07 -1.14 7.70
N ASP A 146 2.74 -1.03 6.56
CA ASP A 146 3.31 -2.16 5.82
C ASP A 146 4.82 -2.20 6.04
N VAL A 147 5.29 -3.32 6.58
CA VAL A 147 6.72 -3.65 6.69
C VAL A 147 7.14 -4.36 5.41
N HIS A 148 7.41 -3.52 4.41
CA HIS A 148 7.55 -3.90 3.01
C HIS A 148 8.83 -4.72 2.73
N SER A 149 9.87 -4.50 3.53
CA SER A 149 11.10 -5.31 3.53
C SER A 149 11.34 -5.94 4.88
N LEU A 150 11.91 -7.15 4.91
CA LEU A 150 12.39 -7.80 6.13
C LEU A 150 13.89 -8.13 6.03
N PRO A 151 14.60 -8.22 7.17
CA PRO A 151 16.03 -8.47 7.19
C PRO A 151 16.42 -9.73 6.42
N GLY A 152 17.39 -9.61 5.51
CA GLY A 152 17.84 -10.69 4.64
C GLY A 152 17.14 -10.74 3.27
N GLY A 153 16.06 -10.00 3.05
CA GLY A 153 15.36 -9.93 1.77
C GLY A 153 14.37 -11.06 1.56
N VAL A 154 13.12 -10.67 1.27
CA VAL A 154 11.98 -11.60 1.19
C VAL A 154 11.66 -12.05 -0.23
N ASN A 155 12.27 -11.45 -1.26
CA ASN A 155 11.87 -11.69 -2.64
C ASN A 155 12.92 -11.40 -3.71
N GLY A 156 14.15 -11.03 -3.32
CA GLY A 156 15.22 -10.69 -4.26
C GLY A 156 15.04 -9.39 -5.03
N MET A 157 14.00 -8.61 -4.75
CA MET A 157 13.77 -7.30 -5.33
C MET A 157 14.26 -6.22 -4.38
N GLY A 158 14.64 -5.06 -4.91
CA GLY A 158 15.09 -3.91 -4.13
C GLY A 158 14.11 -3.50 -3.02
N PHE A 159 12.81 -3.61 -3.27
CA PHE A 159 11.77 -3.29 -2.30
C PHE A 159 11.61 -4.35 -1.19
N GLY A 160 12.05 -5.59 -1.42
CA GLY A 160 12.06 -6.65 -0.39
C GLY A 160 13.26 -6.60 0.56
N GLU A 161 14.34 -5.93 0.17
CA GLU A 161 15.45 -5.41 0.99
C GLU A 161 16.52 -4.80 0.07
N ALA A 162 16.97 -5.61 -0.90
CA ALA A 162 17.97 -5.30 -1.91
C ALA A 162 17.87 -6.34 -3.04
N GLU A 163 18.25 -5.95 -4.25
CA GLU A 163 18.33 -6.80 -5.43
C GLU A 163 19.20 -8.03 -5.15
N GLY A 164 18.65 -9.22 -5.46
CA GLY A 164 19.29 -10.51 -5.24
C GLY A 164 19.27 -11.03 -3.80
N HIS A 165 18.68 -10.32 -2.83
CA HIS A 165 18.60 -10.78 -1.44
C HIS A 165 17.39 -11.70 -1.20
N PHE A 166 17.67 -12.97 -0.88
CA PHE A 166 16.70 -14.03 -0.52
C PHE A 166 16.99 -14.65 0.85
N GLY A 167 17.86 -14.03 1.64
CA GLY A 167 18.40 -14.54 2.91
C GLY A 167 17.43 -14.52 4.10
N TRP A 168 16.17 -14.09 3.91
CA TRP A 168 15.15 -14.15 4.96
C TRP A 168 14.64 -15.57 5.24
N PHE A 169 14.48 -16.39 4.20
CA PHE A 169 13.94 -17.74 4.33
C PHE A 169 14.90 -18.68 5.07
N ASN A 170 14.37 -19.49 5.99
CA ASN A 170 15.11 -20.45 6.81
C ASN A 170 16.25 -19.82 7.64
N ASN A 171 16.18 -18.52 7.92
CA ASN A 171 17.19 -17.78 8.68
C ASN A 171 16.64 -17.28 10.02
N GLN A 172 17.04 -17.93 11.11
CA GLN A 172 16.53 -17.61 12.45
C GLN A 172 16.95 -16.21 12.94
N THR A 173 18.10 -15.70 12.49
CA THR A 173 18.56 -14.35 12.83
C THR A 173 17.68 -13.31 12.14
N ALA A 174 17.43 -13.47 10.84
CA ALA A 174 16.50 -12.65 10.08
C ALA A 174 15.09 -12.67 10.69
N LEU A 175 14.59 -13.86 11.06
CA LEU A 175 13.29 -14.01 11.73
C LEU A 175 13.23 -13.27 13.07
N THR A 176 14.30 -13.34 13.86
CA THR A 176 14.39 -12.63 15.15
C THR A 176 14.35 -11.11 14.97
N TYR A 177 15.07 -10.56 13.99
CA TYR A 177 14.99 -9.13 13.69
C TYR A 177 13.65 -8.73 13.07
N SER A 178 13.04 -9.61 12.26
CA SER A 178 11.68 -9.40 11.73
C SER A 178 10.68 -9.24 12.88
N TYR A 179 10.76 -10.10 13.90
CA TYR A 179 9.91 -9.95 15.09
C TYR A 179 10.19 -8.67 15.88
N LYS A 180 11.46 -8.25 16.02
CA LYS A 180 11.79 -6.97 16.66
C LYS A 180 11.22 -5.77 15.90
N ALA A 181 11.22 -5.81 14.57
CA ALA A 181 10.58 -4.78 13.74
C ALA A 181 9.07 -4.73 14.02
N ILE A 182 8.40 -5.89 14.03
CA ILE A 182 6.97 -6.00 14.33
C ILE A 182 6.63 -5.55 15.75
N ASP A 183 7.43 -5.90 16.76
CA ASP A 183 7.22 -5.42 18.13
C ASP A 183 7.28 -3.88 18.19
N ALA A 184 8.16 -3.24 17.39
CA ALA A 184 8.22 -1.80 17.28
C ALA A 184 7.02 -1.18 16.53
N VAL A 185 6.49 -1.85 15.50
CA VAL A 185 5.26 -1.44 14.81
C VAL A 185 4.05 -1.54 15.74
N ILE A 186 3.92 -2.64 16.50
CA ILE A 186 2.86 -2.84 17.48
C ILE A 186 2.91 -1.73 18.54
N ALA A 187 4.10 -1.43 19.08
CA ALA A 187 4.27 -0.33 20.04
C ALA A 187 3.90 1.04 19.43
N PHE A 188 4.26 1.28 18.17
CA PHE A 188 3.89 2.49 17.45
C PHE A 188 2.37 2.64 17.31
N VAL A 189 1.68 1.60 16.86
CA VAL A 189 0.22 1.59 16.70
C VAL A 189 -0.46 1.75 18.05
N GLN A 190 -0.04 0.98 19.06
CA GLN A 190 -0.64 1.01 20.39
C GLN A 190 -0.49 2.37 21.08
N SER A 191 0.63 3.06 20.86
CA SER A 191 0.91 4.39 21.44
C SER A 191 0.47 5.57 20.57
N SER A 192 -0.19 5.31 19.43
CA SER A 192 -0.62 6.35 18.49
C SER A 192 -1.70 7.29 19.05
N GLY A 193 -2.48 6.83 20.03
CA GLY A 193 -3.70 7.49 20.51
C GLY A 193 -4.96 7.08 19.74
N PHE A 194 -4.80 6.37 18.62
CA PHE A 194 -5.90 5.88 17.77
C PHE A 194 -5.58 4.48 17.20
N PRO A 195 -5.25 3.47 18.05
CA PRO A 195 -4.91 2.12 17.57
C PRO A 195 -6.01 1.47 16.72
N GLN A 196 -7.27 1.87 16.88
CA GLN A 196 -8.41 1.42 16.08
C GLN A 196 -8.39 1.88 14.61
N SER A 197 -7.54 2.86 14.28
CA SER A 197 -7.38 3.42 12.93
C SER A 197 -6.20 2.80 12.18
N PHE A 198 -5.66 1.67 12.67
CA PHE A 198 -4.52 1.00 12.08
C PHE A 198 -4.78 -0.48 11.76
N THR A 199 -4.13 -0.95 10.71
CA THR A 199 -3.85 -2.35 10.40
C THR A 199 -2.34 -2.53 10.31
N ILE A 200 -1.82 -3.70 10.74
CA ILE A 200 -0.41 -4.06 10.59
C ILE A 200 -0.29 -5.08 9.46
N GLU A 201 0.47 -4.73 8.42
CA GLU A 201 0.90 -5.66 7.38
C GLU A 201 2.38 -5.99 7.59
N PRO A 202 2.73 -7.22 8.00
CA PRO A 202 4.05 -7.52 8.51
C PRO A 202 5.05 -7.99 7.45
N ILE A 203 4.58 -8.27 6.23
CA ILE A 203 5.42 -8.75 5.12
C ILE A 203 4.74 -8.41 3.80
N ASN A 204 5.54 -8.10 2.79
CA ASN A 204 5.10 -7.81 1.44
C ASN A 204 5.76 -8.78 0.44
N GLU A 205 4.94 -9.40 -0.41
CA GLU A 205 5.34 -10.26 -1.54
C GLU A 205 6.48 -11.25 -1.24
N PRO A 206 6.37 -12.17 -0.25
CA PRO A 206 7.42 -13.16 -0.01
C PRO A 206 7.56 -14.12 -1.20
N VAL A 207 8.78 -14.29 -1.71
CA VAL A 207 9.15 -15.10 -2.89
C VAL A 207 10.51 -15.75 -2.62
N ASP A 208 10.58 -17.09 -2.64
CA ASP A 208 11.84 -17.83 -2.49
C ASP A 208 12.32 -18.46 -3.80
N ASN A 209 11.58 -18.27 -4.90
CA ASN A 209 11.96 -18.72 -6.22
C ASN A 209 12.64 -17.58 -7.01
N PRO A 210 13.95 -17.66 -7.29
CA PRO A 210 14.68 -16.56 -7.95
C PRO A 210 14.38 -16.45 -9.45
N ASN A 211 13.61 -17.37 -10.03
CA ASN A 211 13.23 -17.28 -11.42
C ASN A 211 12.08 -16.27 -11.59
N MET A 212 12.43 -15.08 -12.07
CA MET A 212 11.52 -13.96 -12.28
C MET A 212 10.32 -14.25 -13.20
N MET A 213 10.36 -15.30 -14.02
CA MET A 213 9.19 -15.71 -14.81
C MET A 213 8.00 -16.12 -13.94
N TYR A 214 8.25 -16.52 -12.69
CA TYR A 214 7.22 -16.96 -11.75
C TYR A 214 6.74 -15.84 -10.83
N PHE A 215 7.45 -14.70 -10.76
CA PHE A 215 7.02 -13.56 -9.97
C PHE A 215 5.64 -13.09 -10.44
N GLY A 216 4.74 -12.78 -9.50
CA GLY A 216 3.32 -12.54 -9.83
C GLY A 216 2.46 -13.80 -9.92
N THR A 217 3.01 -15.00 -9.69
CA THR A 217 2.28 -16.27 -9.79
C THR A 217 2.45 -17.14 -8.54
N PRO A 218 1.54 -18.10 -8.27
CA PRO A 218 1.66 -19.02 -7.13
C PRO A 218 2.99 -19.81 -7.06
N ALA A 219 3.69 -19.95 -8.19
CA ALA A 219 4.98 -20.64 -8.30
C ALA A 219 6.19 -19.81 -7.78
N ALA A 220 5.98 -18.54 -7.46
CA ALA A 220 7.00 -17.67 -6.86
C ALA A 220 7.38 -18.11 -5.43
N LEU A 221 6.44 -18.77 -4.73
CA LEU A 221 6.64 -19.26 -3.38
C LEU A 221 6.57 -20.78 -3.36
N SER A 222 7.66 -21.43 -2.97
CA SER A 222 7.71 -22.88 -2.75
C SER A 222 6.90 -23.26 -1.50
N ASP A 223 6.60 -24.56 -1.33
CA ASP A 223 5.92 -25.02 -0.11
C ASP A 223 6.77 -24.86 1.15
N ALA A 224 8.11 -24.91 1.03
CA ALA A 224 9.01 -24.64 2.15
C ALA A 224 9.02 -23.15 2.50
N GLY A 225 9.08 -22.27 1.50
CA GLY A 225 8.93 -20.83 1.69
C GLY A 225 7.57 -20.46 2.28
N ALA A 226 6.51 -21.14 1.86
CA ALA A 226 5.18 -20.98 2.41
C ALA A 226 5.08 -21.43 3.88
N ALA A 227 5.70 -22.56 4.24
CA ALA A 227 5.76 -23.02 5.63
C ALA A 227 6.52 -22.03 6.54
N TRP A 228 7.64 -21.47 6.06
CA TRP A 228 8.40 -20.44 6.77
C TRP A 228 7.58 -19.15 6.96
N THR A 229 6.92 -18.70 5.88
CA THR A 229 6.01 -17.54 5.92
C THR A 229 4.86 -17.75 6.90
N LEU A 230 4.29 -18.96 6.94
CA LEU A 230 3.24 -19.33 7.88
C LEU A 230 3.72 -19.32 9.34
N GLN A 231 4.94 -19.78 9.61
CA GLN A 231 5.55 -19.68 10.94
C GLN A 231 5.66 -18.22 11.38
N TYR A 232 6.17 -17.36 10.48
CA TYR A 232 6.31 -15.94 10.74
C TYR A 232 4.97 -15.27 11.05
N ILE A 233 3.97 -15.42 10.18
CA ILE A 233 2.68 -14.74 10.36
C ILE A 233 1.94 -15.22 11.62
N LYS A 234 2.04 -16.51 11.98
CA LYS A 234 1.50 -17.02 13.26
C LYS A 234 2.20 -16.38 14.46
N GLY A 235 3.51 -16.18 14.41
CA GLY A 235 4.26 -15.47 15.44
C GLY A 235 3.87 -13.99 15.55
N VAL A 236 3.61 -13.33 14.42
CA VAL A 236 3.09 -11.95 14.38
C VAL A 236 1.72 -11.86 15.05
N ILE A 237 0.78 -12.73 14.66
CA ILE A 237 -0.57 -12.77 15.24
C ILE A 237 -0.50 -12.95 16.75
N GLN A 238 0.36 -13.84 17.25
CA GLN A 238 0.54 -14.03 18.70
C GLN A 238 1.01 -12.75 19.41
N ARG A 239 1.94 -11.99 18.81
CA ARG A 239 2.45 -10.72 19.36
C ARG A 239 1.40 -9.63 19.39
N VAL A 240 0.64 -9.50 18.30
CA VAL A 240 -0.47 -8.55 18.19
C VAL A 240 -1.53 -8.88 19.23
N VAL A 241 -1.99 -10.13 19.31
CA VAL A 241 -3.00 -10.56 20.29
C VAL A 241 -2.54 -10.36 21.73
N ALA A 242 -1.26 -10.61 22.03
CA ALA A 242 -0.70 -10.38 23.36
C ALA A 242 -0.68 -8.90 23.78
N THR A 243 -0.69 -7.97 22.82
CA THR A 243 -0.67 -6.53 23.09
C THR A 243 -2.06 -5.90 22.98
N ASN A 244 -2.74 -6.13 21.85
CA ASN A 244 -4.08 -5.64 21.56
C ASN A 244 -4.72 -6.47 20.43
N PRO A 245 -5.66 -7.38 20.75
CA PRO A 245 -6.28 -8.26 19.75
C PRO A 245 -7.22 -7.53 18.77
N ASN A 246 -7.54 -6.25 19.03
CA ASN A 246 -8.40 -5.46 18.15
C ASN A 246 -7.65 -4.91 16.93
N ILE A 247 -6.30 -4.89 16.96
CA ILE A 247 -5.50 -4.48 15.80
C ILE A 247 -5.53 -5.61 14.76
N PRO A 248 -6.05 -5.38 13.54
CA PRO A 248 -6.04 -6.40 12.50
C PRO A 248 -4.62 -6.66 11.99
N VAL A 249 -4.33 -7.93 11.70
CA VAL A 249 -3.16 -8.31 10.89
C VAL A 249 -3.63 -8.46 9.45
N MET A 250 -2.92 -7.79 8.53
CA MET A 250 -3.08 -7.98 7.10
C MET A 250 -1.97 -8.90 6.60
N PHE A 251 -2.32 -9.95 5.86
CA PHE A 251 -1.37 -10.92 5.38
C PHE A 251 -1.30 -10.90 3.85
N GLN A 252 -0.23 -10.33 3.32
CA GLN A 252 0.20 -10.48 1.93
C GLN A 252 0.83 -11.87 1.77
N GLY A 253 0.07 -12.77 1.16
CA GLY A 253 0.36 -14.21 1.07
C GLY A 253 1.24 -14.61 -0.11
N SER A 254 2.14 -13.73 -0.57
CA SER A 254 2.75 -13.82 -1.90
C SER A 254 1.66 -13.72 -2.98
N PHE A 255 1.80 -14.50 -4.05
CA PHE A 255 0.79 -14.63 -5.11
C PHE A 255 -0.07 -15.89 -4.93
N ARG A 256 -0.14 -16.40 -3.68
CA ARG A 256 -1.10 -17.43 -3.26
C ARG A 256 -2.23 -16.73 -2.49
N GLY A 257 -3.45 -16.77 -3.02
CA GLY A 257 -4.59 -16.04 -2.48
C GLY A 257 -5.17 -16.62 -1.18
N GLU A 258 -6.25 -16.00 -0.72
CA GLU A 258 -6.92 -16.32 0.54
C GLU A 258 -7.22 -17.81 0.69
N ALA A 259 -7.81 -18.46 -0.32
CA ALA A 259 -8.22 -19.86 -0.25
C ALA A 259 -7.07 -20.85 0.01
N TYR A 260 -5.82 -20.51 -0.36
CA TYR A 260 -4.66 -21.34 -0.05
C TYR A 260 -4.29 -21.27 1.45
N TRP A 261 -4.37 -20.08 2.02
CA TRP A 261 -3.93 -19.79 3.39
C TRP A 261 -5.04 -19.93 4.42
N SER A 262 -6.30 -19.72 4.04
CA SER A 262 -7.48 -19.73 4.91
C SER A 262 -7.54 -20.98 5.83
N PRO A 263 -7.24 -22.22 5.35
CA PRO A 263 -7.32 -23.41 6.20
C PRO A 263 -6.32 -23.41 7.36
N GLN A 264 -5.27 -22.59 7.28
CA GLN A 264 -4.18 -22.54 8.26
C GLN A 264 -4.52 -21.71 9.52
N PHE A 265 -5.65 -21.00 9.51
CA PHE A 265 -6.06 -20.09 10.57
C PHE A 265 -7.49 -20.38 11.07
N PRO A 266 -7.79 -20.23 12.37
CA PRO A 266 -9.16 -20.22 12.89
C PRO A 266 -9.97 -19.04 12.33
N ALA A 267 -11.26 -19.23 12.02
CA ALA A 267 -12.12 -18.19 11.41
C ALA A 267 -12.37 -16.93 12.28
N ASN A 268 -12.09 -17.03 13.59
CA ASN A 268 -12.16 -15.91 14.53
C ASN A 268 -10.85 -15.11 14.64
N THR A 269 -9.81 -15.48 13.90
CA THR A 269 -8.57 -14.69 13.82
C THR A 269 -8.88 -13.32 13.21
N ASN A 270 -8.40 -12.24 13.82
CA ASN A 270 -8.53 -10.87 13.29
C ASN A 270 -7.53 -10.65 12.15
N LEU A 271 -7.83 -11.28 11.01
CA LEU A 271 -6.99 -11.40 9.84
C LEU A 271 -7.73 -10.89 8.60
N VAL A 272 -7.02 -10.15 7.75
CA VAL A 272 -7.43 -9.77 6.39
C VAL A 272 -6.33 -10.19 5.42
N PHE A 273 -6.68 -10.66 4.23
CA PHE A 273 -5.71 -10.95 3.19
C PHE A 273 -5.49 -9.75 2.27
N ASP A 274 -4.23 -9.48 1.97
CA ASP A 274 -3.84 -8.59 0.89
C ASP A 274 -3.54 -9.42 -0.37
N VAL A 275 -4.08 -8.98 -1.51
CA VAL A 275 -3.84 -9.54 -2.83
C VAL A 275 -3.41 -8.43 -3.77
N HIS A 276 -2.30 -8.67 -4.49
CA HIS A 276 -1.78 -7.74 -5.48
C HIS A 276 -2.16 -8.19 -6.88
N ASN A 277 -2.79 -7.30 -7.66
CA ASN A 277 -3.25 -7.60 -9.02
C ASN A 277 -2.65 -6.62 -10.02
N TYR A 278 -1.72 -7.10 -10.84
CA TYR A 278 -1.07 -6.30 -11.87
C TYR A 278 -1.27 -6.89 -13.27
N TYR A 279 -1.22 -6.00 -14.26
CA TYR A 279 -1.51 -6.35 -15.66
C TYR A 279 -0.36 -6.01 -16.61
N PHE A 280 0.77 -5.48 -16.13
CA PHE A 280 1.84 -4.97 -17.00
C PHE A 280 2.85 -6.04 -17.45
N ALA A 281 2.88 -7.21 -16.82
CA ALA A 281 3.82 -8.29 -17.11
C ALA A 281 3.25 -9.66 -16.70
N GLY A 282 3.91 -10.75 -17.14
CA GLY A 282 3.60 -12.13 -16.73
C GLY A 282 2.34 -12.73 -17.36
N ARG A 283 1.53 -11.95 -18.09
CA ARG A 283 0.32 -12.41 -18.81
C ARG A 283 -0.02 -11.50 -19.98
N PRO A 284 -0.69 -12.01 -21.04
CA PRO A 284 -1.14 -11.19 -22.15
C PRO A 284 -2.35 -10.34 -21.73
N THR A 285 -2.19 -9.02 -21.76
CA THR A 285 -3.23 -8.04 -21.41
C THR A 285 -3.14 -6.85 -22.35
N ASP A 286 -4.31 -6.27 -22.65
CA ASP A 286 -4.47 -5.19 -23.61
C ASP A 286 -5.42 -4.14 -23.02
N SER A 287 -5.16 -2.85 -23.23
CA SER A 287 -5.93 -1.77 -22.62
C SER A 287 -7.42 -1.75 -23.03
N ASP A 288 -7.76 -2.28 -24.20
CA ASP A 288 -9.15 -2.40 -24.65
C ASP A 288 -9.91 -3.46 -23.85
N THR A 289 -9.25 -4.56 -23.48
CA THR A 289 -9.88 -5.78 -22.93
C THR A 289 -9.56 -6.05 -21.46
N VAL A 290 -8.57 -5.38 -20.87
CA VAL A 290 -8.10 -5.63 -19.48
C VAL A 290 -9.19 -5.47 -18.43
N SER A 291 -10.25 -4.70 -18.72
CA SER A 291 -11.43 -4.63 -17.87
C SER A 291 -12.00 -6.03 -17.55
N ALA A 292 -12.00 -6.97 -18.49
CA ALA A 292 -12.44 -8.35 -18.23
C ALA A 292 -11.49 -9.11 -17.29
N ASN A 293 -10.17 -8.93 -17.43
CA ASN A 293 -9.18 -9.50 -16.51
C ASN A 293 -9.38 -8.95 -15.09
N ILE A 294 -9.55 -7.64 -14.96
CA ILE A 294 -9.81 -6.96 -13.68
C ILE A 294 -11.05 -7.55 -12.99
N CYS A 295 -12.18 -7.67 -13.70
CA CYS A 295 -13.39 -8.24 -13.11
C CYS A 295 -13.21 -9.72 -12.72
N SER A 296 -12.48 -10.50 -13.52
CA SER A 296 -12.20 -11.91 -13.24
C SER A 296 -11.32 -12.07 -12.00
N ASP A 297 -10.25 -11.29 -11.92
CA ASP A 297 -9.30 -11.34 -10.80
C ASP A 297 -9.97 -10.83 -9.52
N ALA A 298 -10.84 -9.82 -9.59
CA ALA A 298 -11.62 -9.36 -8.44
C ALA A 298 -12.52 -10.46 -7.86
N LYS A 299 -13.22 -11.22 -8.73
CA LYS A 299 -14.06 -12.37 -8.32
C LYS A 299 -13.22 -13.49 -7.71
N ALA A 300 -12.08 -13.82 -8.34
CA ALA A 300 -11.20 -14.87 -7.87
C ALA A 300 -10.50 -14.52 -6.55
N SER A 301 -10.11 -13.25 -6.37
CA SER A 301 -9.41 -12.76 -5.18
C SER A 301 -10.24 -12.90 -3.91
N ALA A 302 -11.58 -12.88 -4.00
CA ALA A 302 -12.47 -13.05 -2.85
C ALA A 302 -12.25 -14.38 -2.09
N GLY A 303 -11.63 -15.37 -2.73
CA GLY A 303 -11.25 -16.63 -2.11
C GLY A 303 -12.46 -17.50 -1.73
N ASP A 304 -12.36 -18.19 -0.60
CA ASP A 304 -13.44 -19.03 -0.05
C ASP A 304 -14.40 -18.25 0.88
N GLY A 305 -14.09 -16.99 1.18
CA GLY A 305 -14.90 -16.09 1.98
C GLY A 305 -14.77 -16.27 3.50
N LYS A 306 -13.86 -17.13 3.98
CA LYS A 306 -13.59 -17.30 5.41
C LYS A 306 -12.97 -16.05 6.02
N PHE A 307 -12.08 -15.39 5.28
CA PHE A 307 -11.49 -14.12 5.68
C PHE A 307 -11.81 -12.99 4.68
N PRO A 308 -11.88 -11.74 5.14
CA PRO A 308 -11.95 -10.60 4.24
C PRO A 308 -10.69 -10.52 3.38
N VAL A 309 -10.86 -10.07 2.15
CA VAL A 309 -9.77 -9.80 1.20
C VAL A 309 -9.82 -8.33 0.80
N TRP A 310 -8.67 -7.69 0.72
CA TRP A 310 -8.53 -6.33 0.18
C TRP A 310 -7.43 -6.34 -0.88
N ILE A 311 -7.61 -5.60 -1.97
CA ILE A 311 -6.63 -5.57 -3.06
C ILE A 311 -5.64 -4.44 -2.79
N GLY A 312 -4.59 -4.69 -2.01
CA GLY A 312 -3.70 -3.64 -1.52
C GLY A 312 -2.79 -3.03 -2.56
N GLU A 313 -2.61 -3.70 -3.70
CA GLU A 313 -1.90 -3.15 -4.83
C GLU A 313 -2.51 -3.53 -6.18
N TRP A 314 -2.60 -2.54 -7.06
CA TRP A 314 -2.91 -2.71 -8.47
C TRP A 314 -2.63 -1.43 -9.26
N SER A 315 -2.48 -1.54 -10.57
CA SER A 315 -2.43 -0.42 -11.52
C SER A 315 -3.00 -0.82 -12.88
N ILE A 316 -3.34 0.15 -13.72
CA ILE A 316 -4.01 -0.10 -15.02
C ILE A 316 -3.06 -0.30 -16.20
N GLN A 317 -1.73 -0.25 -15.99
CA GLN A 317 -0.79 -0.52 -17.08
C GLN A 317 -0.95 -1.98 -17.55
N THR A 318 -1.06 -2.17 -18.86
CA THR A 318 -1.13 -3.49 -19.51
C THR A 318 0.20 -3.89 -20.12
N ALA A 319 0.35 -5.18 -20.45
CA ALA A 319 1.55 -5.73 -21.07
C ALA A 319 1.75 -5.22 -22.51
N SER A 320 0.64 -4.93 -23.19
CA SER A 320 0.63 -4.33 -24.53
C SER A 320 -0.54 -3.38 -24.74
N ASN A 321 -0.48 -2.64 -25.83
CA ASN A 321 -1.44 -1.70 -26.40
C ASN A 321 -2.04 -0.76 -25.34
N ASN A 322 -1.20 -0.16 -24.50
CA ASN A 322 -1.63 0.84 -23.55
C ASN A 322 -2.22 2.04 -24.30
N LYS A 323 -3.37 2.55 -23.85
CA LYS A 323 -4.04 3.69 -24.48
C LYS A 323 -4.43 4.74 -23.44
N LEU A 324 -4.08 5.99 -23.68
CA LEU A 324 -4.39 7.10 -22.78
C LEU A 324 -5.90 7.30 -22.63
N ALA A 325 -6.66 7.06 -23.71
CA ALA A 325 -8.11 7.17 -23.76
C ALA A 325 -8.84 6.12 -22.90
N ASN A 326 -8.22 4.96 -22.65
CA ASN A 326 -8.81 3.86 -21.88
C ASN A 326 -8.57 3.99 -20.37
N ARG A 327 -7.74 4.94 -19.91
CA ARG A 327 -7.35 5.04 -18.51
C ARG A 327 -8.53 5.22 -17.57
N ARG A 328 -9.44 6.15 -17.86
CA ARG A 328 -10.67 6.38 -17.08
C ARG A 328 -11.52 5.13 -16.97
N LYS A 329 -11.75 4.45 -18.11
CA LYS A 329 -12.49 3.18 -18.18
C LYS A 329 -11.85 2.13 -17.26
N ASN A 330 -10.57 1.82 -17.48
CA ASN A 330 -9.89 0.73 -16.76
C ASN A 330 -9.75 1.02 -15.25
N LEU A 331 -9.48 2.28 -14.88
CA LEU A 331 -9.43 2.72 -13.48
C LEU A 331 -10.79 2.54 -12.80
N ASN A 332 -11.88 3.03 -13.41
CA ASN A 332 -13.19 2.91 -12.79
C ASN A 332 -13.70 1.46 -12.79
N THR A 333 -13.34 0.64 -13.78
CA THR A 333 -13.58 -0.81 -13.74
C THR A 333 -12.95 -1.45 -12.52
N GLY A 334 -11.67 -1.20 -12.22
CA GLY A 334 -11.01 -1.79 -11.05
C GLY A 334 -11.55 -1.28 -9.72
N LEU A 335 -11.75 0.04 -9.58
CA LEU A 335 -12.37 0.62 -8.38
C LEU A 335 -13.75 0.00 -8.10
N TYR A 336 -14.55 -0.23 -9.14
CA TYR A 336 -15.84 -0.93 -9.02
C TYR A 336 -15.68 -2.40 -8.67
N ALA A 337 -14.88 -3.14 -9.43
CA ALA A 337 -14.77 -4.59 -9.33
C ALA A 337 -14.27 -5.02 -7.95
N PHE A 338 -13.18 -4.41 -7.48
CA PHE A 338 -12.60 -4.74 -6.19
C PHE A 338 -13.53 -4.34 -5.04
N ASN A 339 -14.23 -3.20 -5.14
CA ASN A 339 -15.24 -2.84 -4.14
C ASN A 339 -16.45 -3.80 -4.13
N LYS A 340 -16.88 -4.28 -5.30
CA LYS A 340 -18.01 -5.21 -5.46
C LYS A 340 -17.70 -6.60 -4.90
N TYR A 341 -16.53 -7.16 -5.20
CA TYR A 341 -16.21 -8.57 -4.91
C TYR A 341 -15.34 -8.78 -3.68
N THR A 342 -14.57 -7.78 -3.25
CA THR A 342 -13.69 -7.85 -2.07
C THR A 342 -13.98 -6.65 -1.14
N GLN A 343 -13.11 -6.30 -0.21
CA GLN A 343 -13.27 -5.14 0.67
C GLN A 343 -12.81 -3.82 0.04
N GLY A 344 -12.55 -3.80 -1.28
CA GLY A 344 -12.00 -2.64 -1.98
C GLY A 344 -10.54 -2.84 -2.35
N SER A 345 -9.84 -1.73 -2.58
CA SER A 345 -8.47 -1.77 -3.11
C SER A 345 -7.66 -0.52 -2.76
N ALA A 346 -6.33 -0.60 -2.83
CA ALA A 346 -5.44 0.54 -2.94
C ALA A 346 -4.67 0.58 -4.26
N TYR A 347 -4.76 1.71 -4.94
CA TYR A 347 -4.02 1.94 -6.18
C TYR A 347 -2.51 2.11 -5.86
N TRP A 348 -1.65 1.49 -6.66
CA TRP A 348 -0.21 1.80 -6.67
C TRP A 348 0.04 2.85 -7.77
N THR A 349 0.32 4.12 -7.45
CA THR A 349 0.52 4.74 -6.12
C THR A 349 0.01 6.20 -6.12
N ALA A 350 0.05 6.91 -4.99
CA ALA A 350 -0.39 8.30 -4.87
C ALA A 350 0.31 9.23 -5.88
N ARG A 351 1.65 9.14 -5.94
CA ARG A 351 2.51 9.96 -6.80
C ARG A 351 3.47 9.07 -7.55
N PHE A 352 3.56 9.28 -8.85
CA PHE A 352 4.48 8.53 -9.70
C PHE A 352 4.93 9.41 -10.87
N TYR A 353 6.23 9.53 -11.04
CA TYR A 353 6.91 10.37 -12.03
C TYR A 353 7.75 9.56 -13.02
N GLY A 354 7.61 8.23 -13.03
CA GLY A 354 8.31 7.37 -13.97
C GLY A 354 8.02 7.76 -15.42
N ASN A 355 9.09 7.91 -16.20
CA ASN A 355 9.06 8.42 -17.56
C ASN A 355 9.47 7.36 -18.59
N VAL A 356 9.55 6.09 -18.18
CA VAL A 356 9.83 4.98 -19.08
C VAL A 356 8.61 4.79 -19.99
N PRO A 357 8.78 4.74 -21.33
CA PRO A 357 7.70 4.43 -22.25
C PRO A 357 7.06 3.08 -21.94
N VAL A 358 5.73 3.01 -22.00
CA VAL A 358 5.02 1.74 -21.96
C VAL A 358 4.86 1.19 -23.38
N GLU A 359 4.53 -0.09 -23.52
CA GLU A 359 4.09 -0.62 -24.81
C GLU A 359 2.73 0.02 -25.15
N GLY A 360 2.69 0.85 -26.20
CA GLY A 360 1.52 1.63 -26.59
C GLY A 360 1.75 3.14 -26.42
N GLU A 361 0.77 3.84 -25.85
CA GLU A 361 0.77 5.30 -25.72
C GLU A 361 1.26 5.76 -24.34
N GLY A 362 2.17 6.74 -24.30
CA GLY A 362 2.58 7.42 -23.07
C GLY A 362 3.72 6.76 -22.29
N VAL A 363 3.85 7.12 -21.01
CA VAL A 363 4.89 6.64 -20.09
C VAL A 363 4.27 6.04 -18.83
N GLN A 364 5.05 5.35 -18.00
CA GLN A 364 4.55 4.75 -16.76
C GLN A 364 3.79 5.77 -15.87
N GLY A 365 4.25 7.01 -15.74
CA GLY A 365 3.56 8.06 -14.98
C GLY A 365 2.13 8.34 -15.43
N ASP A 366 1.77 8.04 -16.68
CA ASP A 366 0.40 8.17 -17.18
C ASP A 366 -0.55 7.10 -16.62
N TYR A 367 -0.02 5.98 -16.13
CA TYR A 367 -0.79 4.80 -15.72
C TYR A 367 -0.66 4.47 -14.23
N TRP A 368 0.34 5.02 -13.53
CA TRP A 368 0.65 4.68 -12.12
C TRP A 368 0.43 5.83 -11.13
N ASN A 369 0.09 7.03 -11.60
CA ASN A 369 -0.07 8.22 -10.75
C ASN A 369 -1.54 8.52 -10.42
N TYR A 370 -1.97 8.21 -9.20
CA TYR A 370 -3.35 8.44 -8.78
C TYR A 370 -3.70 9.92 -8.62
N GLU A 371 -2.79 10.78 -8.13
CA GLU A 371 -3.03 12.23 -8.06
C GLU A 371 -3.34 12.84 -9.45
N SER A 372 -2.69 12.35 -10.50
CA SER A 372 -2.99 12.77 -11.88
C SER A 372 -4.40 12.36 -12.31
N PHE A 373 -4.90 11.18 -11.90
CA PHE A 373 -6.28 10.78 -12.19
C PHE A 373 -7.32 11.64 -11.46
N ILE A 374 -6.97 12.12 -10.26
CA ILE A 374 -7.78 13.10 -9.54
C ILE A 374 -7.85 14.42 -10.32
N ASP A 375 -6.70 14.95 -10.76
CA ASP A 375 -6.63 16.20 -11.51
C ASP A 375 -7.38 16.14 -12.85
N LEU A 376 -7.38 14.97 -13.49
CA LEU A 376 -8.12 14.71 -14.73
C LEU A 376 -9.62 14.47 -14.51
N GLY A 377 -10.10 14.41 -13.26
CA GLY A 377 -11.49 14.14 -12.92
C GLY A 377 -11.95 12.74 -13.32
N TYR A 378 -11.06 11.75 -13.25
CA TYR A 378 -11.36 10.38 -13.69
C TYR A 378 -12.08 9.54 -12.63
N ILE A 379 -11.98 9.89 -11.35
CA ILE A 379 -12.45 9.03 -10.26
C ILE A 379 -13.99 8.99 -10.21
N ASN A 380 -14.58 7.90 -10.72
CA ASN A 380 -16.00 7.61 -10.64
C ASN A 380 -16.25 6.10 -10.80
N ALA A 381 -16.12 5.36 -9.70
CA ALA A 381 -16.23 3.89 -9.73
C ALA A 381 -17.55 3.39 -10.36
N SER A 382 -18.65 4.14 -10.31
CA SER A 382 -19.91 3.71 -10.93
C SER A 382 -19.82 3.48 -12.45
N GLU A 383 -18.87 4.14 -13.12
CA GLU A 383 -18.61 3.96 -14.55
C GLU A 383 -18.02 2.58 -14.88
N GLY A 384 -17.46 1.88 -13.90
CA GLY A 384 -16.93 0.52 -14.07
C GLY A 384 -18.02 -0.55 -14.15
N ALA A 385 -19.24 -0.27 -13.67
CA ALA A 385 -20.29 -1.27 -13.52
C ALA A 385 -20.65 -2.05 -14.79
N PRO A 386 -20.79 -1.43 -15.98
CA PRO A 386 -21.13 -2.14 -17.21
C PRO A 386 -20.08 -3.18 -17.65
N TYR A 387 -18.84 -3.06 -17.19
CA TYR A 387 -17.75 -3.96 -17.58
C TYR A 387 -17.64 -5.20 -16.68
N CYS A 388 -18.22 -5.17 -15.47
CA CYS A 388 -18.19 -6.24 -14.48
C CYS A 388 -19.60 -6.78 -14.14
N ALA A 389 -20.51 -6.76 -15.10
CA ALA A 389 -21.85 -7.34 -14.97
C ALA A 389 -21.78 -8.86 -14.78
#